data_AF-A0A5K3G6B4-F1
#
_entry.id   AF-A0A5K3G6B4-F1
#
_cell.length_a   1.000
_cell.length_b   1.000
_cell.length_c   1.000
_cell.angle_alpha   90.00
_cell.angle_beta   90.00
_cell.angle_gamma   90.00
#
_symmetry.space_group_name_H-M   'P 1'
#
loop_
_entity.id
_entity.type
_entity.pdbx_description
1 polymer ?
#
loop_
_entity_poly.entity_id
_entity_poly.type
_entity_poly.pdbx_seq_one_letter_code
_entity_poly.pdbx_strand_id
1 'polypeptide(L)'
;MDIAFTLAVHKDVGQIARLLRMIYRQNNYYCIHADRRSDCLFMEALRGVAMCFGENVELVPYEERVTGIDESRYVEVPGEFGWTGFPTANQHGAG
;
A
#
# COMPACT_ATOMS: atom_id res chain seq x y z
N MET A 1 1.80 -19.99 5.44
CA MET A 1 0.73 -19.54 4.52
C MET A 1 0.88 -18.05 4.49
N ASP A 2 1.40 -17.56 3.38
CA ASP A 2 1.96 -16.23 3.30
C ASP A 2 0.95 -15.37 2.56
N ILE A 3 0.36 -14.43 3.29
CA ILE A 3 -0.71 -13.55 2.79
C ILE A 3 -0.16 -12.14 2.80
N ALA A 4 -0.36 -11.43 1.70
CA ALA A 4 -0.06 -10.01 1.60
C ALA A 4 -1.36 -9.20 1.70
N PHE A 5 -1.35 -8.17 2.54
CA PHE A 5 -2.47 -7.25 2.73
C PHE A 5 -2.10 -5.86 2.21
N THR A 6 -3.04 -5.22 1.52
CA THR A 6 -2.93 -3.83 1.09
C THR A 6 -3.99 -3.01 1.82
N LEU A 7 -3.56 -2.04 2.64
CA LEU A 7 -4.43 -1.22 3.48
C LEU A 7 -4.49 0.21 2.93
N ALA A 8 -5.62 0.62 2.37
CA ALA A 8 -5.87 2.02 2.01
C ALA A 8 -6.40 2.80 3.21
N VAL A 9 -5.73 3.90 3.59
CA VAL A 9 -5.99 4.64 4.83
C VAL A 9 -6.03 6.15 4.62
N HIS A 10 -6.83 6.88 5.40
CA HIS A 10 -7.07 8.32 5.17
C HIS A 10 -7.11 9.22 6.42
N LYS A 11 -7.69 8.80 7.55
CA LYS A 11 -8.02 9.77 8.64
C LYS A 11 -7.64 9.40 10.08
N ASP A 12 -7.65 8.13 10.47
CA ASP A 12 -7.51 7.75 11.88
C ASP A 12 -6.40 6.71 12.10
N VAL A 13 -5.25 7.17 12.63
CA VAL A 13 -4.10 6.31 12.94
C VAL A 13 -4.43 5.30 14.05
N GLY A 14 -5.26 5.66 15.02
CA GLY A 14 -5.64 4.78 16.11
C GLY A 14 -6.46 3.58 15.61
N GLN A 15 -7.36 3.81 14.66
CA GLN A 15 -8.11 2.72 14.01
C GLN A 15 -7.19 1.80 13.21
N ILE A 16 -6.22 2.35 12.47
CA ILE A 16 -5.28 1.58 11.67
C ILE A 16 -4.38 0.72 12.56
N ALA A 17 -3.81 1.30 13.63
CA ALA A 17 -3.01 0.57 14.60
C ALA A 17 -3.80 -0.56 15.27
N ARG A 18 -5.07 -0.29 15.59
CA ARG A 18 -5.97 -1.28 16.19
C ARG A 18 -6.32 -2.41 15.22
N LEU A 19 -6.56 -2.10 13.94
CA LEU A 19 -6.78 -3.09 12.89
C LEU A 19 -5.54 -3.95 12.67
N LEU A 20 -4.37 -3.33 12.46
CA LEU A 20 -3.09 -4.01 12.29
C LEU A 20 -2.83 -4.96 13.45
N ARG A 21 -3.03 -4.53 14.69
CA ARG A 21 -2.83 -5.37 15.88
C ARG A 21 -3.76 -6.60 15.91
N MET A 22 -4.95 -6.54 15.30
CA MET A 22 -5.85 -7.70 15.23
C MET A 22 -5.45 -8.69 14.15
N ILE A 23 -4.94 -8.22 13.01
CA ILE A 23 -4.63 -9.07 11.86
C ILE A 23 -3.16 -9.52 11.80
N TYR A 24 -2.28 -8.84 12.53
CA TYR A 24 -0.84 -9.06 12.46
C TYR A 24 -0.44 -10.50 12.76
N ARG A 25 0.42 -11.03 11.89
CA ARG A 25 1.07 -12.33 11.98
C ARG A 25 2.46 -12.19 11.38
N GLN A 26 3.44 -12.86 11.98
CA GLN A 26 4.85 -12.73 11.62
C GLN A 26 5.18 -13.20 10.20
N ASN A 27 4.36 -14.09 9.61
CA ASN A 27 4.51 -14.62 8.26
C ASN A 27 3.71 -13.86 7.18
N ASN A 28 2.99 -12.80 7.57
CA ASN A 28 2.18 -12.02 6.63
C ASN A 28 2.87 -10.69 6.34
N TYR A 29 2.68 -10.18 5.12
CA TYR A 29 3.21 -8.90 4.69
C TYR A 29 2.07 -7.87 4.60
N TYR A 30 2.35 -6.62 4.99
CA TYR A 30 1.36 -5.55 5.05
C TYR A 30 1.89 -4.29 4.37
N CYS A 31 1.18 -3.83 3.35
CA CYS A 31 1.48 -2.60 2.65
C CYS A 31 0.41 -1.55 2.98
N ILE A 32 0.83 -0.38 3.46
CA ILE A 32 -0.06 0.70 3.88
C ILE A 32 0.00 1.83 2.85
N HIS A 33 -1.13 2.08 2.19
CA HIS A 33 -1.33 3.18 1.26
C HIS A 33 -2.11 4.29 1.93
N ALA A 34 -1.42 5.37 2.28
CA ALA A 34 -2.09 6.57 2.77
C ALA A 34 -2.59 7.42 1.60
N ASP A 35 -3.80 8.00 1.74
CA ASP A 35 -4.31 8.98 0.80
C ASP A 35 -3.36 10.19 0.74
N ARG A 36 -3.07 10.67 -0.47
CA ARG A 36 -2.22 11.84 -0.72
C ARG A 36 -2.70 13.12 -0.03
N ARG A 37 -3.99 13.21 0.28
CA ARG A 37 -4.61 14.34 0.99
C ARG A 37 -4.46 14.28 2.51
N SER A 38 -3.88 13.22 3.05
CA SER A 38 -3.72 13.05 4.49
C SER A 38 -2.70 14.04 5.06
N ASP A 39 -2.97 14.53 6.27
CA ASP A 39 -2.09 15.51 6.94
C ASP A 39 -0.67 14.96 7.17
N CYS A 40 0.33 15.86 7.15
CA CYS A 40 1.71 15.49 7.43
C CYS A 40 1.88 14.85 8.83
N LEU A 41 1.16 15.35 9.83
CA LEU A 41 1.14 14.77 11.18
C LEU A 41 0.55 13.36 11.21
N PHE A 42 -0.47 13.09 10.38
CA PHE A 42 -1.04 11.75 10.22
C PHE A 42 -0.02 10.80 9.61
N MET A 43 0.71 11.25 8.58
CA MET A 43 1.76 10.45 7.92
C MET A 43 2.90 10.08 8.87
N GLU A 44 3.38 11.04 9.67
CA GLU A 44 4.43 10.79 10.66
C GLU A 44 3.98 9.82 11.75
N ALA A 45 2.75 9.99 12.26
CA ALA A 45 2.18 9.07 13.22
C ALA A 45 2.02 7.65 12.64
N LEU A 46 1.57 7.55 11.39
CA LEU A 46 1.42 6.27 10.68
C LEU A 46 2.78 5.60 10.43
N ARG A 47 3.82 6.38 10.11
CA ARG A 47 5.21 5.91 10.00
C ARG A 47 5.72 5.35 11.31
N GLY A 48 5.44 6.03 12.42
CA GLY A 48 5.75 5.54 13.76
C GLY A 48 5.07 4.20 14.06
N VAL A 49 3.78 4.07 13.71
CA VAL A 49 3.05 2.80 13.84
C VAL A 49 3.70 1.69 13.00
N ALA A 50 4.00 1.94 11.72
CA ALA A 50 4.63 0.95 10.85
C ALA A 50 5.98 0.46 11.42
N MET A 51 6.81 1.37 11.92
CA MET A 51 8.07 1.03 12.58
C MET A 51 7.91 0.12 13.80
N CYS A 52 6.79 0.22 14.53
CA CYS A 52 6.53 -0.67 15.68
C CYS A 52 6.29 -2.13 15.28
N PHE A 53 5.85 -2.41 14.04
CA PHE A 53 5.56 -3.76 13.56
C PHE A 53 6.72 -4.40 12.78
N GLY A 54 7.79 -3.64 12.51
CA GLY A 54 9.01 -4.14 11.87
C GLY A 54 8.94 -4.21 10.35
N GLU A 55 9.84 -4.98 9.75
CA GLU A 55 10.06 -5.04 8.29
C GLU A 55 8.87 -5.62 7.50
N ASN A 56 7.95 -6.31 8.18
CA ASN A 56 6.75 -6.88 7.56
C ASN A 56 5.65 -5.84 7.25
N VAL A 57 5.80 -4.60 7.74
CA VAL A 57 4.83 -3.52 7.55
C VAL A 57 5.50 -2.34 6.87
N GLU A 58 5.12 -2.09 5.62
CA GLU A 58 5.70 -1.04 4.80
C GLU A 58 4.68 0.08 4.51
N LEU A 59 5.15 1.32 4.60
CA LEU A 59 4.37 2.50 4.25
C LEU A 59 4.78 2.99 2.87
N VAL A 60 3.81 3.11 1.96
CA VAL A 60 4.09 3.48 0.58
C VAL A 60 4.57 4.95 0.48
N PRO A 61 5.67 5.19 -0.25
CA PRO A 61 6.24 6.51 -0.46
C PRO A 61 5.25 7.46 -1.13
N TYR A 62 5.45 8.77 -0.95
CA TYR A 62 4.48 9.81 -1.31
C TYR A 62 4.17 9.83 -2.82
N GLU A 63 5.15 9.47 -3.62
CA GLU A 63 5.13 9.49 -5.08
C GLU A 63 4.12 8.50 -5.69
N GLU A 64 3.75 7.45 -4.95
CA GLU A 64 2.83 6.38 -5.39
C GLU A 64 1.46 6.43 -4.69
N ARG A 65 1.15 7.51 -3.97
CA ARG A 65 -0.13 7.65 -3.24
C ARG A 65 -1.27 8.01 -4.18
N VAL A 66 -2.27 7.13 -4.24
CA VAL A 66 -3.51 7.32 -5.02
C VAL A 66 -4.30 8.49 -4.44
N THR A 67 -4.69 9.43 -5.30
CA THR A 67 -5.67 10.47 -4.96
C THR A 67 -7.07 9.89 -5.13
N GLY A 68 -7.92 9.96 -4.10
CA GLY A 68 -9.27 9.38 -4.13
C GLY A 68 -10.28 9.94 -5.15
N ILE A 69 -9.83 10.63 -6.21
CA ILE A 69 -10.69 11.08 -7.32
C ILE A 69 -10.29 10.47 -8.68
N ASP A 70 -9.16 9.78 -8.82
CA ASP A 70 -8.85 9.11 -10.09
C ASP A 70 -8.03 7.83 -9.85
N GLU A 71 -8.55 6.76 -10.45
CA GLU A 71 -7.99 5.41 -10.63
C GLU A 71 -7.25 4.73 -9.45
N SER A 72 -7.85 3.62 -9.03
CA SER A 72 -7.16 2.48 -8.43
C SER A 72 -6.06 1.97 -9.39
N ARG A 73 -4.90 2.62 -9.40
CA ARG A 73 -3.71 2.11 -10.07
C ARG A 73 -3.22 0.91 -9.24
N TYR A 74 -3.24 -0.27 -9.84
CA TYR A 74 -2.61 -1.45 -9.28
C TYR A 74 -1.17 -1.11 -8.91
N VAL A 75 -0.81 -1.32 -7.65
CA VAL A 75 0.56 -1.20 -7.16
C VAL A 75 1.33 -2.34 -7.81
N GLU A 76 2.27 -2.01 -8.70
CA GLU A 76 3.19 -3.01 -9.22
C GLU A 76 4.11 -3.42 -8.08
N VAL A 77 3.77 -4.54 -7.44
CA VAL A 77 4.67 -5.22 -6.50
C VAL A 77 5.96 -5.53 -7.27
N PRO A 78 7.15 -5.10 -6.81
CA PRO A 78 8.40 -5.41 -7.48
C PRO A 78 8.49 -6.92 -7.66
N GLY A 79 8.37 -7.35 -8.91
CA GLY A 79 8.34 -8.76 -9.28
C GLY A 79 9.71 -9.39 -9.14
N GLU A 80 10.08 -9.80 -7.92
CA GLU A 80 11.12 -10.82 -7.71
C GLU A 80 10.57 -12.26 -7.76
N PHE A 81 9.28 -12.44 -8.06
CA PHE A 81 8.73 -13.73 -8.47
C PHE A 81 8.47 -13.71 -9.98
N GLY A 82 9.38 -14.35 -10.72
CA GLY A 82 9.43 -14.39 -12.18
C GLY A 82 8.19 -14.99 -12.85
N TRP A 83 7.19 -14.15 -13.10
CA TRP A 83 6.13 -14.42 -14.06
C TRP A 83 6.46 -13.67 -15.36
N THR A 84 7.24 -14.32 -16.22
CA THR A 84 7.37 -13.86 -17.61
C THR A 84 6.09 -14.23 -18.35
N GLY A 85 5.36 -13.22 -18.82
CA GLY A 85 4.38 -13.40 -19.90
C GLY A 85 3.00 -12.79 -19.63
N PHE A 86 2.85 -11.50 -19.91
CA PHE A 86 1.65 -11.00 -20.59
C PHE A 86 2.07 -9.93 -21.62
N PRO A 87 1.56 -9.98 -22.87
CA PRO A 87 1.99 -9.07 -23.93
C PRO A 87 1.37 -7.68 -23.77
N THR A 88 2.17 -6.66 -24.04
CA THR A 88 1.74 -5.27 -24.23
C THR A 88 0.85 -5.16 -25.47
N ALA A 89 -0.43 -4.85 -25.29
CA ALA A 89 -1.32 -4.47 -26.39
C ALA A 89 -1.43 -2.94 -26.45
N ASN A 90 -0.50 -2.33 -27.17
CA ASN A 90 -0.68 -1.02 -27.79
C ASN A 90 -1.81 -1.15 -28.83
N GLN A 91 -2.91 -0.42 -28.67
CA GLN A 91 -3.80 -0.09 -29.79
C GLN A 91 -4.79 1.01 -29.40
N HIS A 92 -4.50 2.24 -29.84
CA HIS A 92 -5.49 2.99 -30.60
C HIS A 92 -4.78 3.83 -31.67
N GLY A 93 -4.86 3.31 -32.90
CA GLY A 93 -4.58 4.03 -34.12
C GLY A 93 -5.73 4.94 -34.52
N ALA A 94 -5.34 5.88 -35.37
CA ALA A 94 -6.13 6.77 -36.19
C ALA A 94 -7.50 6.24 -36.64
N GLY A 95 -8.48 7.14 -36.55
CA GLY A 95 -9.72 7.17 -37.33
C GLY A 95 -10.10 8.63 -37.50
#